data_AF-A0A1U8KDE4-F1
#
_entry.id   AF-A0A1U8KDE4-F1
#
_cell.length_a   1.000
_cell.length_b   1.000
_cell.length_c   1.000
_cell.angle_alpha   90.00
_cell.angle_beta   90.00
_cell.angle_gamma   90.00
#
_symmetry.space_group_name_H-M   'P 1'
#
loop_
_entity.id
_entity.type
_entity.pdbx_description
1 polymer ?
#
loop_
_entity_poly.entity_id
_entity_poly.type
_entity_poly.pdbx_seq_one_letter_code
_entity_poly.pdbx_strand_id
1 'polypeptide(L)'
;MLETKGCQFKLGCEVQSVLPADNGTTMVCGDGFQETYNGCIMAVDAPTALKLLGNQATFEETRVLGAFQYATSDIFLHRDSTLMPQNKSAWSALNFLNSSKNNAFLTYWLNALQYIGKTSEPFFVTVNPDHTPKNTLLKWSTGHAIPSVAASKASLELGQIQGKRGIWFCGYDFNQDELKAGMDAAHGILGKHSSVLHSPKNMSPSFMETTARLFVTKFFQQYISMGCVTFLEEGGRIFTFKGNMEKCPLKTVLKVHNPQFYWRIMKEADIGLADAYIHGDFSFLDETEGLLNLFRILVANKENSAASGSNKRRTWWSPALLTASISSAKYFVKHLLRQNTITQARRNISRVVCAAMPSRRRTKSRELPRPIVEELVGLCINHGSGHFCFLFSTL
;
A
#
# COMPACT_ATOMS: atom_id res chain seq x y z
N MET A 1 -17.46 -10.38 15.51
CA MET A 1 -17.28 -11.21 14.28
C MET A 1 -16.10 -12.16 14.39
N LEU A 2 -14.95 -11.74 14.94
CA LEU A 2 -13.81 -12.64 15.19
C LEU A 2 -13.95 -13.42 16.51
N GLU A 3 -14.47 -12.79 17.57
CA GLU A 3 -14.82 -13.49 18.83
C GLU A 3 -15.80 -14.64 18.60
N THR A 4 -16.80 -14.43 17.74
CA THR A 4 -17.77 -15.46 17.33
C THR A 4 -17.15 -16.61 16.53
N LYS A 5 -15.89 -16.47 16.10
CA LYS A 5 -15.09 -17.53 15.46
C LYS A 5 -14.08 -18.17 16.43
N GLY A 6 -14.21 -17.93 17.74
CA GLY A 6 -13.35 -18.51 18.77
C GLY A 6 -11.99 -17.82 18.93
N CYS A 7 -11.78 -16.67 18.30
CA CYS A 7 -10.57 -15.87 18.53
C CYS A 7 -10.65 -15.18 19.90
N GLN A 8 -9.58 -15.27 20.69
CA GLN A 8 -9.46 -14.61 21.99
C GLN A 8 -8.67 -13.30 21.84
N PHE A 9 -9.20 -12.23 22.42
CA PHE A 9 -8.55 -10.91 22.41
C PHE A 9 -8.09 -10.57 23.81
N LYS A 10 -6.84 -10.14 23.94
CA LYS A 10 -6.26 -9.60 25.18
C LYS A 10 -5.95 -8.13 24.99
N LEU A 11 -6.88 -7.29 25.43
CA LEU A 11 -6.73 -5.83 25.43
C LEU A 11 -5.99 -5.40 26.70
N GLY A 12 -5.20 -4.32 26.63
CA GLY A 12 -4.41 -3.82 27.76
C GLY A 12 -3.28 -4.77 28.22
N CYS A 13 -2.87 -5.76 27.40
CA CYS A 13 -1.71 -6.63 27.67
C CYS A 13 -0.56 -6.18 26.78
N GLU A 14 0.20 -5.18 27.23
CA GLU A 14 1.39 -4.75 26.51
C GLU A 14 2.44 -5.87 26.54
N VAL A 15 2.83 -6.38 25.37
CA VAL A 15 3.90 -7.38 25.28
C VAL A 15 5.24 -6.67 25.35
N GLN A 16 6.11 -7.13 26.24
CA GLN A 16 7.44 -6.55 26.46
C GLN A 16 8.54 -7.32 25.75
N SER A 17 8.40 -8.64 25.63
CA SER A 17 9.39 -9.46 24.93
C SER A 17 8.81 -10.73 24.33
N VAL A 18 9.44 -11.19 23.26
CA VAL A 18 9.15 -12.46 22.57
C VAL A 18 10.42 -13.30 22.60
N LEU A 19 10.38 -14.41 23.34
CA LEU A 19 11.52 -15.28 23.60
C LEU A 19 11.36 -16.63 22.87
N PRO A 20 12.44 -17.22 22.35
CA PRO A 20 12.39 -18.58 21.81
C PRO A 20 12.12 -19.60 22.93
N ALA A 21 11.38 -20.65 22.61
CA ALA A 21 11.10 -21.79 23.50
C ALA A 21 11.24 -23.12 22.74
N ASP A 22 11.45 -24.23 23.45
CA ASP A 22 11.71 -25.55 22.85
C ASP A 22 10.63 -26.00 21.84
N ASN A 23 9.37 -25.58 22.06
CA ASN A 23 8.22 -25.91 21.20
C ASN A 23 7.45 -24.67 20.70
N GLY A 24 8.15 -23.54 20.49
CA GLY A 24 7.58 -22.35 19.86
C GLY A 24 8.14 -21.04 20.43
N THR A 25 7.25 -20.16 20.88
CA THR A 25 7.60 -18.81 21.32
C THR A 25 6.90 -18.46 22.62
N THR A 26 7.64 -17.95 23.59
CA THR A 26 7.10 -17.44 24.85
C THR A 26 6.96 -15.92 24.77
N MET A 27 5.76 -15.42 24.97
CA MET A 27 5.48 -14.00 25.11
C MET A 27 5.47 -13.61 26.58
N VAL A 28 6.04 -12.45 26.87
CA VAL A 28 6.05 -11.86 28.22
C VAL A 28 5.26 -10.55 28.17
N CYS A 29 4.14 -10.47 28.89
CA CYS A 29 3.38 -9.23 29.07
C CYS A 29 3.98 -8.37 30.19
N GLY A 30 3.63 -7.08 30.22
CA GLY A 30 4.21 -6.11 31.15
C GLY A 30 3.89 -6.27 32.63
N ASP A 31 2.92 -7.12 32.96
CA ASP A 31 2.65 -7.58 34.33
C ASP A 31 3.57 -8.75 34.77
N GLY A 32 4.49 -9.18 33.89
CA GLY A 32 5.37 -10.32 34.09
C GLY A 32 4.72 -11.66 33.77
N PHE A 33 3.45 -11.67 33.33
CA PHE A 33 2.76 -12.87 32.91
C PHE A 33 3.37 -13.43 31.62
N GLN A 34 3.54 -14.75 31.57
CA GLN A 34 4.17 -15.45 30.46
C GLN A 34 3.23 -16.49 29.86
N GLU A 35 3.17 -16.52 28.53
CA GLU A 35 2.43 -17.53 27.79
C GLU A 35 3.24 -18.06 26.62
N THR A 36 3.16 -19.37 26.41
CA THR A 36 3.85 -20.05 25.33
C THR A 36 2.88 -20.45 24.23
N TYR A 37 3.27 -20.15 23.00
CA TYR A 37 2.54 -20.45 21.78
C TYR A 37 3.42 -21.29 20.86
N ASN A 38 2.81 -22.01 19.92
CA ASN A 38 3.55 -22.79 18.93
C ASN A 38 4.19 -21.92 17.85
N GLY A 39 3.68 -20.71 17.67
CA GLY A 39 4.25 -19.70 16.79
C GLY A 39 3.61 -18.33 16.99
N CYS A 40 4.32 -17.30 16.52
CA CYS A 40 3.96 -15.90 16.70
C CYS A 40 3.99 -15.15 15.38
N ILE A 41 2.95 -14.36 15.10
CA ILE A 41 2.95 -13.35 14.03
C ILE A 41 3.07 -11.97 14.67
N MET A 42 4.14 -11.26 14.35
CA MET A 42 4.39 -9.89 14.79
C MET A 42 3.88 -8.91 13.73
N ALA A 43 2.73 -8.30 14.00
CA ALA A 43 2.11 -7.25 13.18
C ALA A 43 2.32 -5.88 13.84
N VAL A 44 3.59 -5.56 14.09
CA VAL A 44 4.06 -4.30 14.69
C VAL A 44 5.10 -3.67 13.76
N ASP A 45 5.40 -2.39 13.94
CA ASP A 45 6.49 -1.77 13.18
C ASP A 45 7.85 -2.47 13.44
N ALA A 46 8.76 -2.35 12.48
CA ALA A 46 10.04 -3.06 12.54
C ALA A 46 10.91 -2.67 13.77
N PRO A 47 11.00 -1.39 14.18
CA PRO A 47 11.67 -1.00 15.41
C PRO A 47 11.07 -1.65 16.66
N THR A 48 9.74 -1.71 16.76
CA THR A 48 9.03 -2.37 17.86
C THR A 48 9.28 -3.87 17.82
N ALA A 49 9.27 -4.49 16.65
CA ALA A 49 9.62 -5.91 16.51
C ALA A 49 11.03 -6.20 17.05
N LEU A 50 12.02 -5.39 16.68
CA LEU A 50 13.39 -5.53 17.19
C LEU A 50 13.47 -5.31 18.71
N LYS A 51 12.72 -4.33 19.24
CA LYS A 51 12.65 -4.09 20.69
C LYS A 51 12.08 -5.31 21.43
N LEU A 52 11.03 -5.92 20.91
CA LEU A 52 10.39 -7.12 21.47
C LEU A 52 11.29 -8.36 21.40
N LEU A 53 12.07 -8.50 20.33
CA LEU A 53 13.06 -9.58 20.20
C LEU A 53 14.27 -9.37 21.12
N GLY A 54 14.63 -8.11 21.39
CA GLY A 54 15.73 -7.75 22.28
C GLY A 54 17.06 -8.42 21.88
N ASN A 55 17.76 -9.00 22.85
CA ASN A 55 19.02 -9.70 22.63
C ASN A 55 18.87 -11.04 21.88
N GLN A 56 17.64 -11.53 21.69
CA GLN A 56 17.36 -12.76 20.95
C GLN A 56 17.23 -12.51 19.45
N ALA A 57 17.27 -11.26 18.98
CA ALA A 57 17.27 -10.95 17.55
C ALA A 57 18.53 -11.51 16.89
N THR A 58 18.33 -12.31 15.85
CA THR A 58 19.43 -12.82 15.03
C THR A 58 20.06 -11.70 14.20
N PHE A 59 21.27 -11.96 13.68
CA PHE A 59 21.94 -11.03 12.77
C PHE A 59 21.07 -10.69 11.56
N GLU A 60 20.45 -11.69 10.92
CA GLU A 60 19.60 -11.47 9.75
C GLU A 60 18.33 -10.68 10.09
N GLU A 61 17.66 -10.99 11.20
CA GLU A 61 16.48 -10.23 11.64
C GLU A 61 16.86 -8.76 11.93
N THR A 62 17.98 -8.51 12.62
CA THR A 62 18.47 -7.16 12.92
C THR A 62 18.80 -6.40 11.64
N ARG A 63 19.47 -7.05 10.69
CA ARG A 63 19.88 -6.46 9.41
C ARG A 63 18.67 -6.12 8.53
N VAL A 64 17.71 -7.04 8.41
CA VAL A 64 16.53 -6.86 7.55
C VAL A 64 15.55 -5.87 8.20
N LEU A 65 15.16 -6.08 9.46
CA LEU A 65 14.19 -5.21 10.14
C LEU A 65 14.77 -3.82 10.43
N GLY A 66 16.08 -3.73 10.70
CA GLY A 66 16.77 -2.47 10.97
C GLY A 66 16.90 -1.55 9.75
N ALA A 67 16.62 -2.04 8.54
CA ALA A 67 16.61 -1.23 7.33
C ALA A 67 15.36 -0.33 7.21
N PHE A 68 14.29 -0.64 7.97
CA PHE A 68 13.05 0.11 7.95
C PHE A 68 13.11 1.27 8.96
N GLN A 69 13.22 2.49 8.44
CA GLN A 69 13.21 3.71 9.25
C GLN A 69 11.80 4.23 9.42
N TYR A 70 11.52 4.87 10.55
CA TYR A 70 10.20 5.42 10.87
C TYR A 70 10.33 6.89 11.29
N ALA A 71 9.35 7.69 10.91
CA ALA A 71 9.14 9.04 11.41
C ALA A 71 7.88 9.07 12.26
N THR A 72 7.95 9.72 13.42
CA THR A 72 6.78 9.94 14.28
C THR A 72 6.09 11.22 13.88
N SER A 73 4.76 11.19 13.81
CA SER A 73 3.94 12.37 13.60
C SER A 73 2.94 12.54 14.72
N ASP A 74 2.87 13.76 15.25
CA ASP A 74 1.84 14.18 16.20
C ASP A 74 0.58 14.57 15.43
N ILE A 75 -0.55 13.96 15.79
CA ILE A 75 -1.83 14.20 15.16
C ILE A 75 -2.82 14.74 16.19
N PHE A 76 -3.53 15.79 15.80
CA PHE A 76 -4.50 16.45 16.65
C PHE A 76 -5.88 16.41 16.00
N LEU A 77 -6.88 15.93 16.71
CA LEU A 77 -8.29 16.16 16.40
C LEU A 77 -8.75 17.41 17.17
N HIS A 78 -9.22 18.43 16.46
CA HIS A 78 -9.59 19.71 17.05
C HIS A 78 -10.70 20.42 16.26
N ARG A 79 -11.10 21.59 16.76
CA ARG A 79 -12.05 22.51 16.10
C ARG A 79 -11.47 23.88 15.76
N ASP A 80 -10.15 24.03 15.91
CA ASP A 80 -9.44 25.25 15.53
C ASP A 80 -9.49 25.52 14.02
N SER A 81 -10.25 26.53 13.59
CA SER A 81 -10.27 26.97 12.20
C SER A 81 -9.07 27.84 11.81
N THR A 82 -8.19 28.22 12.75
CA THR A 82 -6.98 29.00 12.44
C THR A 82 -5.93 28.16 11.71
N LEU A 83 -6.02 26.82 11.81
CA LEU A 83 -5.19 25.86 11.06
C LEU A 83 -5.81 25.46 9.71
N MET A 84 -6.72 26.27 9.18
CA MET A 84 -7.29 26.17 7.84
C MET A 84 -6.92 27.41 7.03
N PRO A 85 -7.03 27.38 5.68
CA PRO A 85 -6.85 28.57 4.87
C PRO A 85 -7.74 29.72 5.36
N GLN A 86 -7.17 30.93 5.48
CA GLN A 86 -7.92 32.12 5.92
C GLN A 86 -9.11 32.40 5.00
N ASN A 87 -8.93 32.18 3.69
CA ASN A 87 -10.01 32.25 2.73
C ASN A 87 -10.85 30.95 2.77
N LYS A 88 -12.07 31.06 3.29
CA LYS A 88 -13.03 29.94 3.36
C LYS A 88 -13.38 29.32 2.01
N SER A 89 -13.29 30.08 0.91
CA SER A 89 -13.54 29.52 -0.43
C SER A 89 -12.44 28.58 -0.90
N ALA A 90 -11.26 28.62 -0.28
CA ALA A 90 -10.13 27.74 -0.56
C ALA A 90 -10.17 26.44 0.28
N TRP A 91 -11.15 26.29 1.16
CA TRP A 91 -11.25 25.11 2.01
C TRP A 91 -11.49 23.87 1.17
N SER A 92 -10.57 22.93 1.32
CA SER A 92 -10.64 21.62 0.69
C SER A 92 -10.77 20.54 1.75
N ALA A 93 -11.08 19.33 1.32
CA ALA A 93 -11.07 18.16 2.19
C ALA A 93 -9.68 17.93 2.83
N LEU A 94 -8.63 18.37 2.13
CA LEU A 94 -7.23 18.28 2.50
C LEU A 94 -6.55 19.63 2.25
N ASN A 95 -5.88 20.20 3.25
CA ASN A 95 -5.29 21.54 3.17
C ASN A 95 -3.84 21.49 3.63
N PHE A 96 -2.93 21.77 2.69
CA PHE A 96 -1.50 21.92 2.98
C PHE A 96 -1.23 23.38 3.32
N LEU A 97 -0.63 23.62 4.47
CA LEU A 97 -0.35 24.95 4.99
C LEU A 97 1.14 25.02 5.32
N ASN A 98 1.77 26.10 4.89
CA ASN A 98 3.15 26.39 5.24
C ASN A 98 3.17 27.26 6.50
N SER A 99 4.00 26.84 7.43
CA SER A 99 4.37 27.59 8.62
C SER A 99 5.35 28.71 8.31
N SER A 100 5.36 29.72 9.17
CA SER A 100 6.44 30.71 9.23
C SER A 100 7.82 30.11 9.56
N LYS A 101 7.86 28.90 10.14
CA LYS A 101 9.09 28.16 10.45
C LYS A 101 9.56 27.24 9.32
N ASN A 102 9.06 27.41 8.10
CA ASN A 102 9.39 26.57 6.94
C ASN A 102 8.97 25.08 7.06
N ASN A 103 8.11 24.76 8.03
CA ASN A 103 7.47 23.44 8.13
C ASN A 103 6.12 23.47 7.43
N ALA A 104 5.80 22.44 6.66
CA ALA A 104 4.46 22.26 6.11
C ALA A 104 3.66 21.34 7.04
N PHE A 105 2.42 21.70 7.33
CA PHE A 105 1.48 20.84 8.04
C PHE A 105 0.22 20.60 7.21
N LEU A 106 -0.45 19.50 7.52
CA LEU A 106 -1.59 19.02 6.77
C LEU A 106 -2.83 18.99 7.64
N THR A 107 -3.88 19.69 7.22
CA THR A 107 -5.18 19.71 7.91
C THR A 107 -6.25 19.04 7.05
N TYR A 108 -6.84 17.96 7.59
CA TYR A 108 -7.99 17.26 7.04
C TYR A 108 -9.28 17.89 7.57
N TRP A 109 -10.21 18.22 6.67
CA TRP A 109 -11.55 18.64 7.05
C TRP A 109 -12.50 17.44 7.05
N LEU A 110 -12.74 16.87 8.24
CA LEU A 110 -13.48 15.61 8.38
C LEU A 110 -14.93 15.73 7.93
N ASN A 111 -15.59 16.87 8.10
CA ASN A 111 -16.97 17.04 7.65
C ASN A 111 -17.09 16.90 6.14
N ALA A 112 -16.12 17.40 5.38
CA ALA A 112 -16.08 17.22 3.93
C ALA A 112 -15.72 15.78 3.55
N LEU A 113 -14.74 15.16 4.23
CA LEU A 113 -14.27 13.80 3.92
C LEU A 113 -15.29 12.72 4.26
N GLN A 114 -15.93 12.81 5.42
CA GLN A 114 -16.84 11.79 5.95
C GLN A 114 -18.32 12.15 5.78
N TYR A 115 -18.62 13.32 5.20
CA TYR A 115 -19.97 13.86 5.05
C TYR A 115 -20.71 13.96 6.40
N ILE A 116 -19.99 14.40 7.44
CA ILE A 116 -20.57 14.71 8.75
C ILE A 116 -21.46 15.95 8.55
N GLY A 117 -22.73 15.86 8.96
CA GLY A 117 -23.81 16.75 8.53
C GLY A 117 -23.45 18.24 8.48
N LYS A 118 -24.00 18.97 7.48
CA LYS A 118 -23.71 20.39 7.24
C LYS A 118 -24.02 21.32 8.43
N THR A 119 -24.81 20.87 9.39
CA THR A 119 -25.23 21.62 10.58
C THR A 119 -24.35 21.40 11.81
N SER A 120 -23.39 20.45 11.76
CA SER A 120 -22.45 20.23 12.88
C SER A 120 -21.24 21.15 12.78
N GLU A 121 -20.71 21.56 13.93
CA GLU A 121 -19.42 22.27 14.03
C GLU A 121 -18.29 21.51 13.27
N PRO A 122 -17.30 22.22 12.71
CA PRO A 122 -16.28 21.58 11.90
C PRO A 122 -15.29 20.79 12.76
N PHE A 123 -14.93 19.59 12.31
CA PHE A 123 -13.88 18.76 12.86
C PHE A 123 -12.68 18.77 11.92
N PHE A 124 -11.51 19.02 12.51
CA PHE A 124 -10.24 19.06 11.81
C PHE A 124 -9.28 18.05 12.41
N VAL A 125 -8.50 17.41 11.54
CA VAL A 125 -7.34 16.62 11.96
C VAL A 125 -6.10 17.26 11.37
N THR A 126 -5.19 17.74 12.21
CA THR A 126 -3.93 18.33 11.76
C THR A 126 -2.74 17.48 12.17
N VAL A 127 -1.85 17.22 11.21
CA VAL A 127 -0.61 16.46 11.40
C VAL A 127 0.56 17.43 11.53
N ASN A 128 1.33 17.29 12.61
CA ASN A 128 2.51 18.08 12.96
C ASN A 128 2.29 19.61 12.90
N PRO A 129 1.25 20.17 13.57
CA PRO A 129 1.06 21.61 13.59
C PRO A 129 2.18 22.31 14.36
N ASP A 130 2.52 23.55 13.98
CA ASP A 130 3.58 24.33 14.65
C ASP A 130 3.26 24.73 16.10
N HIS A 131 1.98 24.69 16.44
CA HIS A 131 1.47 24.98 17.77
C HIS A 131 0.30 24.06 18.06
N THR A 132 0.05 23.80 19.35
CA THR A 132 -1.11 23.02 19.76
C THR A 132 -2.40 23.76 19.33
N PRO A 133 -3.31 23.10 18.58
CA PRO A 133 -4.55 23.72 18.15
C PRO A 133 -5.42 24.14 19.34
N LYS A 134 -6.21 25.19 19.19
CA LYS A 134 -7.28 25.51 20.13
C LYS A 134 -8.41 24.47 20.03
N ASN A 135 -9.12 24.24 21.14
CA ASN A 135 -10.22 23.26 21.18
C ASN A 135 -9.79 21.86 20.68
N THR A 136 -8.60 21.40 21.08
CA THR A 136 -8.17 20.01 20.88
C THR A 136 -9.07 19.07 21.65
N LEU A 137 -9.59 18.07 20.94
CA LEU A 137 -10.43 17.00 21.48
C LEU A 137 -9.60 15.76 21.78
N LEU A 138 -8.61 15.46 20.93
CA LEU A 138 -7.71 14.32 21.08
C LEU A 138 -6.34 14.66 20.47
N LYS A 139 -5.27 14.20 21.11
CA LYS A 139 -3.90 14.17 20.57
C LYS A 139 -3.42 12.72 20.62
N TRP A 140 -2.80 12.27 19.55
CA TRP A 140 -2.05 11.02 19.52
C TRP A 140 -0.80 11.19 18.65
N SER A 141 0.10 10.22 18.73
CA SER A 141 1.33 10.18 17.94
C SER A 141 1.38 8.83 17.22
N THR A 142 1.80 8.82 15.97
CA THR A 142 1.90 7.58 15.18
C THR A 142 3.20 7.56 14.39
N GLY A 143 3.84 6.40 14.35
CA GLY A 143 4.98 6.13 13.49
C GLY A 143 4.53 5.84 12.05
N HIS A 144 5.31 6.30 11.08
CA HIS A 144 5.12 5.97 9.67
C HIS A 144 6.46 5.59 9.04
N ALA A 145 6.46 4.52 8.24
CA ALA A 145 7.66 4.06 7.57
C ALA A 145 8.17 5.10 6.55
N ILE A 146 9.47 5.36 6.56
CA ILE A 146 10.15 6.23 5.61
C ILE A 146 10.64 5.37 4.45
N PRO A 147 10.17 5.61 3.21
CA PRO A 147 10.64 4.85 2.06
C PRO A 147 12.12 5.14 1.81
N SER A 148 12.90 4.08 1.62
CA SER A 148 14.32 4.16 1.30
C SER A 148 14.77 2.99 0.43
N VAL A 149 15.90 3.15 -0.25
CA VAL A 149 16.52 2.07 -1.03
C VAL A 149 16.87 0.89 -0.12
N ALA A 150 17.29 1.15 1.12
CA ALA A 150 17.59 0.12 2.11
C ALA A 150 16.33 -0.68 2.48
N ALA A 151 15.22 0.01 2.79
CA ALA A 151 13.94 -0.64 3.10
C ALA A 151 13.41 -1.46 1.92
N SER A 152 13.55 -0.96 0.69
CA SER A 152 13.14 -1.69 -0.51
C SER A 152 13.93 -2.98 -0.73
N LYS A 153 15.27 -2.93 -0.55
CA LYS A 153 16.11 -4.14 -0.62
C LYS A 153 15.78 -5.13 0.48
N ALA A 154 15.68 -4.66 1.72
CA ALA A 154 15.31 -5.49 2.86
C ALA A 154 13.94 -6.16 2.68
N SER A 155 12.99 -5.49 2.04
CA SER A 155 11.69 -6.08 1.72
C SER A 155 11.78 -7.31 0.81
N LEU A 156 12.75 -7.36 -0.10
CA LEU A 156 12.98 -8.54 -0.95
C LEU A 156 13.64 -9.69 -0.18
N GLU A 157 14.27 -9.38 0.95
CA GLU A 157 15.00 -10.34 1.79
C GLU A 157 14.19 -10.83 2.98
N LEU A 158 12.99 -10.29 3.23
CA LEU A 158 12.11 -10.72 4.32
C LEU A 158 11.84 -12.22 4.35
N GLY A 159 11.71 -12.86 3.17
CA GLY A 159 11.53 -14.31 3.07
C GLY A 159 12.66 -15.11 3.76
N GLN A 160 13.84 -14.51 3.95
CA GLN A 160 14.96 -15.13 4.64
C GLN A 160 14.78 -15.20 6.16
N ILE A 161 13.87 -14.42 6.76
CA ILE A 161 13.65 -14.42 8.22
C ILE A 161 12.30 -15.02 8.62
N GLN A 162 11.33 -15.10 7.70
CA GLN A 162 9.99 -15.61 7.97
C GLN A 162 10.00 -17.07 8.46
N GLY A 163 9.40 -17.32 9.62
CA GLY A 163 9.12 -18.65 10.16
C GLY A 163 10.33 -19.43 10.70
N LYS A 164 11.57 -18.92 10.57
CA LYS A 164 12.80 -19.65 10.94
C LYS A 164 12.85 -20.11 12.40
N ARG A 165 12.20 -19.37 13.30
CA ARG A 165 12.15 -19.66 14.74
C ARG A 165 10.71 -19.73 15.26
N GLY A 166 9.75 -20.06 14.39
CA GLY A 166 8.33 -19.97 14.69
C GLY A 166 7.83 -18.53 14.84
N ILE A 167 8.55 -17.55 14.28
CA ILE A 167 8.19 -16.13 14.29
C ILE A 167 8.02 -15.68 12.83
N TRP A 168 6.90 -15.03 12.55
CA TRP A 168 6.61 -14.37 11.29
C TRP A 168 6.41 -12.89 11.53
N PHE A 169 6.75 -12.07 10.55
CA PHE A 169 6.67 -10.62 10.64
C PHE A 169 5.70 -10.11 9.56
N CYS A 170 4.91 -9.07 9.86
CA CYS A 170 4.12 -8.33 8.88
C CYS A 170 3.91 -6.87 9.32
N GLY A 171 3.38 -6.01 8.43
CA GLY A 171 3.06 -4.61 8.77
C GLY A 171 4.18 -3.58 8.53
N TYR A 172 5.24 -3.94 7.78
CA TYR A 172 6.38 -3.07 7.46
C TYR A 172 6.46 -2.69 5.96
N ASP A 173 5.52 -3.16 5.12
CA ASP A 173 5.64 -3.06 3.66
C ASP A 173 5.12 -1.70 3.16
N PHE A 174 6.01 -0.95 2.50
CA PHE A 174 5.69 0.32 1.86
C PHE A 174 4.89 0.14 0.55
N ASN A 175 4.96 -1.03 -0.07
CA ASN A 175 4.26 -1.36 -1.31
C ASN A 175 2.83 -1.84 -1.04
N GLN A 176 2.00 -0.95 -0.51
CA GLN A 176 0.51 -0.94 -0.56
C GLN A 176 -0.27 -2.23 -0.23
N ASP A 177 0.33 -3.27 0.33
CA ASP A 177 -0.41 -4.50 0.64
C ASP A 177 0.01 -5.13 1.98
N GLU A 178 -0.09 -4.32 3.05
CA GLU A 178 0.03 -4.79 4.44
C GLU A 178 -0.90 -5.99 4.72
N LEU A 179 -2.07 -6.01 4.07
CA LEU A 179 -3.00 -7.13 4.13
C LEU A 179 -2.37 -8.40 3.54
N LYS A 180 -1.73 -8.33 2.38
CA LYS A 180 -0.98 -9.44 1.80
C LYS A 180 0.16 -9.91 2.69
N ALA A 181 0.94 -9.01 3.28
CA ALA A 181 1.98 -9.40 4.22
C ALA A 181 1.41 -10.19 5.41
N GLY A 182 0.26 -9.75 5.94
CA GLY A 182 -0.46 -10.50 6.98
C GLY A 182 -1.00 -11.85 6.50
N MET A 183 -1.53 -11.93 5.28
CA MET A 183 -1.98 -13.20 4.68
C MET A 183 -0.81 -14.17 4.46
N ASP A 184 0.34 -13.69 3.99
CA ASP A 184 1.52 -14.50 3.76
C ASP A 184 2.09 -15.04 5.08
N ALA A 185 2.13 -14.23 6.14
CA ALA A 185 2.47 -14.68 7.48
C ALA A 185 1.48 -15.76 8.00
N ALA A 186 0.17 -15.53 7.81
CA ALA A 186 -0.87 -16.49 8.20
C ALA A 186 -0.81 -17.80 7.39
N HIS A 187 -0.47 -17.75 6.11
CA HIS A 187 -0.24 -18.95 5.31
C HIS A 187 1.02 -19.69 5.74
N GLY A 188 2.09 -18.95 6.05
CA GLY A 188 3.34 -19.49 6.57
C GLY A 188 3.15 -20.27 7.87
N ILE A 189 2.42 -19.71 8.84
CA ILE A 189 2.17 -20.40 10.12
C ILE A 189 1.27 -21.63 9.98
N LEU A 190 0.35 -21.62 9.02
CA LEU A 190 -0.54 -22.75 8.74
C LEU A 190 0.14 -23.87 7.92
N GLY A 191 1.42 -23.71 7.55
CA GLY A 191 2.12 -24.65 6.67
C GLY A 191 1.51 -24.72 5.26
N LYS A 192 0.65 -23.76 4.91
CA LYS A 192 0.08 -23.63 3.57
C LYS A 192 1.07 -22.84 2.75
N HIS A 193 1.95 -23.55 2.02
CA HIS A 193 2.81 -22.89 1.05
C HIS A 193 1.93 -22.20 -0.01
N SER A 194 1.87 -20.87 0.01
CA SER A 194 1.74 -20.12 -1.23
C SER A 194 3.07 -20.28 -1.96
N SER A 195 3.21 -21.41 -2.66
CA SER A 195 4.34 -21.57 -3.57
C SER A 195 4.20 -20.48 -4.63
N VAL A 196 4.99 -19.42 -4.53
CA VAL A 196 5.47 -18.76 -5.75
C VAL A 196 6.37 -19.78 -6.40
N LEU A 197 5.74 -20.72 -7.12
CA LEU A 197 6.44 -21.56 -8.08
C LEU A 197 7.08 -20.60 -9.07
N HIS A 198 8.37 -20.33 -8.87
CA HIS A 198 9.28 -20.01 -9.96
C HIS A 198 9.49 -21.29 -10.78
N SER A 199 8.40 -21.75 -11.40
CA SER A 199 8.53 -22.44 -12.67
C SER A 199 9.02 -21.38 -13.66
N PRO A 200 9.93 -21.68 -14.61
CA PRO A 200 10.08 -20.82 -15.78
C PRO A 200 8.70 -20.78 -16.45
N LYS A 201 7.95 -19.72 -16.17
CA LYS A 201 6.59 -19.55 -16.65
C LYS A 201 6.74 -19.28 -18.13
N ASN A 202 6.53 -20.31 -18.93
CA ASN A 202 5.99 -20.06 -20.26
C ASN A 202 4.77 -19.18 -20.05
N MET A 203 4.84 -17.95 -20.57
CA MET A 203 3.78 -16.98 -20.48
C MET A 203 2.55 -17.58 -21.16
N SER A 204 1.63 -18.15 -20.37
CA SER A 204 0.41 -18.80 -20.85
C SER A 204 -0.76 -17.84 -20.63
N PRO A 205 -0.99 -16.87 -21.53
CA PRO A 205 -2.09 -15.93 -21.38
C PRO A 205 -3.42 -16.67 -21.44
N SER A 206 -4.35 -16.26 -20.57
CA SER A 206 -5.77 -16.56 -20.72
C SER A 206 -6.30 -16.08 -22.09
N PHE A 207 -7.49 -16.53 -22.47
CA PHE A 207 -8.14 -16.05 -23.69
C PHE A 207 -8.22 -14.51 -23.74
N MET A 208 -8.57 -13.88 -22.62
CA MET A 208 -8.67 -12.42 -22.51
C MET A 208 -7.32 -11.72 -22.68
N GLU A 209 -6.26 -12.25 -22.05
CA GLU A 209 -4.90 -11.71 -22.18
C GLU A 209 -4.33 -11.95 -23.59
N THR A 210 -4.73 -13.03 -24.26
CA THR A 210 -4.35 -13.30 -25.66
C THR A 210 -4.96 -12.26 -26.59
N THR A 211 -6.25 -11.93 -26.41
CA THR A 211 -6.91 -10.85 -27.15
C THR A 211 -6.27 -9.49 -26.83
N ALA A 212 -6.01 -9.20 -25.55
CA ALA A 212 -5.37 -7.96 -25.14
C ALA A 212 -3.97 -7.82 -25.74
N ARG A 213 -3.18 -8.89 -25.75
CA ARG A 213 -1.86 -8.93 -26.39
C ARG A 213 -1.97 -8.60 -27.88
N LEU A 214 -2.89 -9.22 -28.61
CA LEU A 214 -3.09 -8.94 -30.03
C LEU A 214 -3.42 -7.45 -30.27
N PHE A 215 -4.26 -6.87 -29.41
CA PHE A 215 -4.63 -5.46 -29.52
C PHE A 215 -3.43 -4.54 -29.27
N VAL A 216 -2.71 -4.77 -28.17
CA VAL A 216 -1.54 -3.96 -27.79
C VAL A 216 -0.43 -4.09 -28.83
N THR A 217 -0.10 -5.29 -29.31
CA THR A 217 0.95 -5.46 -30.32
C THR A 217 0.56 -4.80 -31.65
N LYS A 218 -0.70 -4.91 -32.10
CA LYS A 218 -1.18 -4.18 -33.29
C LYS A 218 -1.13 -2.67 -33.12
N PHE A 219 -1.47 -2.17 -31.93
CA PHE A 219 -1.37 -0.74 -31.62
C PHE A 219 0.08 -0.26 -31.72
N PHE A 220 1.02 -0.91 -31.03
CA PHE A 220 2.43 -0.53 -31.07
C PHE A 220 3.02 -0.64 -32.49
N GLN A 221 2.60 -1.64 -33.27
CA GLN A 221 3.00 -1.78 -34.67
C GLN A 221 2.57 -0.59 -35.53
N GLN A 222 1.39 -0.02 -35.28
CA GLN A 222 0.89 1.16 -36.01
C GLN A 222 1.46 2.46 -35.45
N TYR A 223 1.73 2.50 -34.15
CA TYR A 223 2.12 3.71 -33.43
C TYR A 223 3.61 4.03 -33.54
N ILE A 224 4.48 3.01 -33.47
CA ILE A 224 5.93 3.19 -33.50
C ILE A 224 6.40 3.37 -34.95
N SER A 225 6.39 4.62 -35.39
CA SER A 225 6.90 5.11 -36.68
C SER A 225 8.34 5.61 -36.63
N MET A 226 8.90 5.87 -35.43
CA MET A 226 10.27 6.31 -35.16
C MET A 226 10.87 5.52 -34.00
N GLY A 227 12.15 5.16 -34.08
CA GLY A 227 12.83 4.36 -33.05
C GLY A 227 12.44 2.88 -33.06
N CYS A 228 12.88 2.14 -32.03
CA CYS A 228 12.61 0.71 -31.90
C CYS A 228 12.19 0.34 -30.47
N VAL A 229 11.04 -0.30 -30.33
CA VAL A 229 10.57 -0.87 -29.06
C VAL A 229 10.44 -2.37 -29.23
N THR A 230 11.05 -3.15 -28.32
CA THR A 230 10.94 -4.61 -28.32
C THR A 230 10.31 -5.08 -27.02
N PHE A 231 9.31 -5.95 -27.11
CA PHE A 231 8.79 -6.72 -25.96
C PHE A 231 9.41 -8.11 -25.99
N LEU A 232 10.06 -8.49 -24.90
CA LEU A 232 10.64 -9.81 -24.66
C LEU A 232 9.80 -10.49 -23.57
N GLU A 233 8.89 -11.39 -23.95
CA GLU A 233 8.09 -12.16 -23.00
C GLU A 233 8.94 -13.22 -22.29
N GLU A 234 8.64 -13.54 -21.02
CA GLU A 234 9.30 -14.60 -20.23
C GLU A 234 9.18 -16.03 -20.79
N GLY A 235 8.54 -16.22 -21.95
CA GLY A 235 8.55 -17.47 -22.73
C GLY A 235 9.42 -17.43 -23.99
N GLY A 236 10.31 -16.44 -24.13
CA GLY A 236 11.21 -16.28 -25.29
C GLY A 236 10.55 -15.70 -26.54
N ARG A 237 9.28 -15.32 -26.48
CA ARG A 237 8.58 -14.64 -27.58
C ARG A 237 8.98 -13.18 -27.65
N ILE A 238 9.26 -12.71 -28.86
CA ILE A 238 9.75 -11.36 -29.11
C ILE A 238 8.80 -10.64 -30.06
N PHE A 239 8.35 -9.44 -29.65
CA PHE A 239 7.65 -8.51 -30.52
C PHE A 239 8.51 -7.28 -30.73
N THR A 240 8.85 -6.96 -31.98
CA THR A 240 9.69 -5.80 -32.30
C THR A 240 8.90 -4.83 -33.14
N PHE A 241 8.71 -3.62 -32.62
CA PHE A 241 8.05 -2.50 -33.27
C PHE A 241 9.13 -1.50 -33.69
N LYS A 242 9.47 -1.52 -34.99
CA LYS A 242 10.56 -0.72 -35.54
C LYS A 242 10.03 0.30 -36.53
N GLY A 243 10.32 1.56 -36.24
CA GLY A 243 10.08 2.70 -37.12
C GLY A 243 11.35 3.15 -37.85
N ASN A 244 11.36 4.39 -38.30
CA ASN A 244 12.52 5.04 -38.91
C ASN A 244 13.61 5.27 -37.85
N MET A 245 14.72 4.55 -38.01
CA MET A 245 15.89 4.60 -37.12
C MET A 245 16.88 5.71 -37.48
N GLU A 246 16.81 6.28 -38.68
CA GLU A 246 17.67 7.41 -39.08
C GLU A 246 17.25 8.70 -38.38
N LYS A 247 15.94 8.93 -38.26
CA LYS A 247 15.39 10.08 -37.54
C LYS A 247 15.40 9.92 -36.02
N CYS A 248 15.32 8.69 -35.52
CA CYS A 248 15.38 8.39 -34.10
C CYS A 248 16.15 7.07 -33.89
N PRO A 249 17.46 7.12 -33.56
CA PRO A 249 18.29 5.92 -33.42
C PRO A 249 18.07 5.17 -32.09
N LEU A 250 17.10 5.61 -31.28
CA LEU A 250 16.83 5.06 -29.95
C LEU A 250 16.15 3.69 -30.04
N LYS A 251 16.55 2.82 -29.13
CA LYS A 251 16.01 1.47 -28.96
C LYS A 251 15.78 1.17 -27.49
N THR A 252 14.70 0.46 -27.19
CA THR A 252 14.41 -0.01 -25.83
C THR A 252 13.82 -1.42 -25.87
N VAL A 253 14.15 -2.22 -24.87
CA VAL A 253 13.67 -3.60 -24.74
C VAL A 253 13.00 -3.75 -23.38
N LEU A 254 11.70 -4.04 -23.41
CA LEU A 254 10.89 -4.32 -22.23
C LEU A 254 10.85 -5.84 -22.03
N LYS A 255 11.30 -6.31 -20.87
CA LYS A 255 11.13 -7.69 -20.42
C LYS A 255 9.76 -7.84 -19.78
N VAL A 256 8.84 -8.54 -20.42
CA VAL A 256 7.47 -8.74 -19.93
C VAL A 256 7.44 -10.01 -19.07
N HIS A 257 7.20 -9.82 -17.78
CA HIS A 257 7.18 -10.88 -16.76
C HIS A 257 5.78 -11.50 -16.58
N ASN A 258 4.73 -10.74 -16.89
CA ASN A 258 3.35 -11.13 -16.59
C ASN A 258 2.39 -10.80 -17.74
N PRO A 259 1.54 -11.74 -18.20
CA PRO A 259 0.52 -11.47 -19.23
C PRO A 259 -0.50 -10.39 -18.85
N GLN A 260 -0.66 -10.09 -17.56
CA GLN A 260 -1.46 -8.95 -17.09
C GLN A 260 -0.97 -7.60 -17.65
N PHE A 261 0.31 -7.50 -18.05
CA PHE A 261 0.87 -6.35 -18.77
C PHE A 261 -0.05 -5.88 -19.91
N TYR A 262 -0.45 -6.80 -20.79
CA TYR A 262 -1.28 -6.47 -21.95
C TYR A 262 -2.70 -6.06 -21.56
N TRP A 263 -3.25 -6.71 -20.54
CA TRP A 263 -4.59 -6.42 -20.04
C TRP A 263 -4.69 -5.04 -19.39
N ARG A 264 -3.68 -4.65 -18.61
CA ARG A 264 -3.59 -3.32 -17.98
C ARG A 264 -3.44 -2.22 -19.02
N ILE A 265 -2.52 -2.41 -19.98
CA ILE A 265 -2.34 -1.47 -21.09
C ILE A 265 -3.62 -1.30 -21.92
N MET A 266 -4.34 -2.39 -22.19
CA MET A 266 -5.58 -2.31 -22.97
C MET A 266 -6.73 -1.62 -22.20
N LYS A 267 -6.83 -1.84 -20.89
CA LYS A 267 -7.95 -1.33 -20.06
C LYS A 267 -7.81 0.12 -19.63
N GLU A 268 -6.58 0.58 -19.44
CA GLU A 268 -6.29 1.87 -18.82
C GLU A 268 -5.40 2.67 -19.77
N ALA A 269 -6.03 3.22 -20.82
CA ALA A 269 -5.32 3.81 -21.95
C ALA A 269 -4.32 4.93 -21.56
N ASP A 270 -4.54 5.67 -20.46
CA ASP A 270 -3.65 6.76 -20.05
C ASP A 270 -2.54 6.35 -19.06
N ILE A 271 -2.80 5.35 -18.21
CA ILE A 271 -1.95 5.00 -17.05
C ILE A 271 -1.44 3.55 -17.12
N GLY A 272 -2.00 2.70 -17.98
CA GLY A 272 -1.81 1.26 -17.96
C GLY A 272 -0.35 0.80 -18.12
N LEU A 273 0.49 1.57 -18.84
CA LEU A 273 1.93 1.29 -18.92
C LEU A 273 2.67 1.66 -17.63
N ALA A 274 2.29 2.76 -16.97
CA ALA A 274 2.83 3.12 -15.66
C ALA A 274 2.32 2.16 -14.57
N ASP A 275 1.04 1.80 -14.61
CA ASP A 275 0.43 0.82 -13.72
C ASP A 275 1.12 -0.54 -13.83
N ALA A 276 1.37 -1.02 -15.06
CA ALA A 276 2.11 -2.26 -15.31
C ALA A 276 3.57 -2.18 -14.81
N TYR A 277 4.22 -1.03 -14.90
CA TYR A 277 5.59 -0.85 -14.40
C TYR A 277 5.64 -0.88 -12.86
N ILE A 278 4.73 -0.15 -12.21
CA ILE A 278 4.63 -0.10 -10.73
C ILE A 278 4.33 -1.49 -10.14
N HIS A 279 3.48 -2.27 -10.80
CA HIS A 279 3.15 -3.63 -10.38
C HIS A 279 4.22 -4.67 -10.74
N GLY A 280 5.31 -4.28 -11.43
CA GLY A 280 6.38 -5.18 -11.82
C GLY A 280 6.00 -6.15 -12.95
N ASP A 281 4.97 -5.86 -13.74
CA ASP A 281 4.55 -6.71 -14.86
C ASP A 281 5.57 -6.71 -16.01
N PHE A 282 6.43 -5.70 -16.08
CA PHE A 282 7.58 -5.64 -16.98
C PHE A 282 8.74 -4.84 -16.38
N SER A 283 9.95 -5.12 -16.86
CA SER A 283 11.18 -4.36 -16.58
C SER A 283 11.90 -3.99 -17.88
N PHE A 284 13.06 -3.35 -17.78
CA PHE A 284 13.89 -3.02 -18.94
C PHE A 284 15.12 -3.93 -18.99
N LEU A 285 15.54 -4.30 -20.20
CA LEU A 285 16.83 -4.97 -20.39
C LEU A 285 18.00 -4.04 -20.01
N ASP A 286 17.87 -2.76 -20.32
CA ASP A 286 18.78 -1.69 -19.89
C ASP A 286 18.14 -0.95 -18.70
N GLU A 287 18.64 -1.23 -17.50
CA GLU A 287 18.11 -0.63 -16.26
C GLU A 287 18.44 0.86 -16.13
N THR A 288 19.43 1.37 -16.88
CA THR A 288 19.90 2.76 -16.77
C THR A 288 19.15 3.69 -17.73
N GLU A 289 19.04 3.30 -19.00
CA GLU A 289 18.45 4.16 -20.03
C GLU A 289 17.16 3.61 -20.62
N GLY A 290 16.76 2.37 -20.32
CA GLY A 290 15.63 1.70 -20.98
C GLY A 290 14.30 2.46 -20.86
N LEU A 291 13.97 2.93 -19.65
CA LEU A 291 12.76 3.71 -19.40
C LEU A 291 12.84 5.10 -20.05
N LEU A 292 13.99 5.75 -19.97
CA LEU A 292 14.21 7.07 -20.57
C LEU A 292 14.10 7.00 -22.11
N ASN A 293 14.71 5.97 -22.70
CA ASN A 293 14.67 5.70 -24.13
C ASN A 293 13.24 5.38 -24.58
N LEU A 294 12.47 4.64 -23.77
CA LEU A 294 11.04 4.45 -24.04
C LEU A 294 10.31 5.79 -24.09
N PHE A 295 10.44 6.66 -23.09
CA PHE A 295 9.78 7.97 -23.11
C PHE A 295 10.21 8.85 -24.28
N ARG A 296 11.50 8.86 -24.65
CA ARG A 296 12.00 9.61 -25.80
C ARG A 296 11.47 9.08 -27.13
N ILE A 297 11.48 7.76 -27.32
CA ILE A 297 10.89 7.11 -28.50
C ILE A 297 9.41 7.43 -28.58
N LEU A 298 8.71 7.38 -27.45
CA LEU A 298 7.34 7.83 -27.38
C LEU A 298 7.30 9.30 -27.85
N VAL A 299 7.79 10.29 -27.12
CA VAL A 299 7.69 11.72 -27.49
C VAL A 299 7.95 12.01 -28.99
N ALA A 300 9.00 11.42 -29.57
CA ALA A 300 9.30 11.53 -31.00
C ALA A 300 8.15 11.08 -31.93
N ASN A 301 7.48 9.96 -31.62
CA ASN A 301 6.29 9.49 -32.34
C ASN A 301 5.07 10.41 -32.17
N LYS A 302 4.94 11.15 -31.05
CA LYS A 302 3.89 12.19 -30.90
C LYS A 302 4.07 13.27 -31.95
N GLU A 303 5.29 13.78 -32.01
CA GLU A 303 5.66 14.97 -32.76
C GLU A 303 5.57 14.67 -34.25
N ASN A 304 6.02 13.47 -34.66
CA ASN A 304 5.86 12.99 -36.03
C ASN A 304 4.39 12.84 -36.43
N SER A 305 3.53 12.34 -35.53
CA SER A 305 2.09 12.23 -35.78
C SER A 305 1.38 13.58 -35.86
N ALA A 306 1.91 14.61 -35.19
CA ALA A 306 1.40 15.98 -35.27
C ALA A 306 1.84 16.70 -36.55
N ALA A 307 3.05 16.41 -37.04
CA ALA A 307 3.60 17.01 -38.27
C ALA A 307 2.94 16.50 -39.56
N SER A 308 2.30 15.32 -39.55
CA SER A 308 1.71 14.68 -40.74
C SER A 308 0.30 15.18 -41.11
N GLY A 309 -0.15 16.35 -40.62
CA GLY A 309 -1.39 17.01 -41.08
C GLY A 309 -2.73 16.38 -40.67
N SER A 310 -2.75 15.40 -39.76
CA SER A 310 -3.98 14.79 -39.23
C SER A 310 -4.66 15.72 -38.20
N ASN A 311 -5.53 16.61 -38.66
CA ASN A 311 -6.27 17.55 -37.83
C ASN A 311 -7.38 16.85 -37.01
N LYS A 312 -7.13 16.61 -35.72
CA LYS A 312 -8.09 16.53 -34.60
C LYS A 312 -7.26 16.41 -33.33
N ARG A 313 -7.65 17.10 -32.25
CA ARG A 313 -7.06 17.00 -30.89
C ARG A 313 -6.89 15.52 -30.49
N ARG A 314 -5.74 14.94 -30.84
CA ARG A 314 -5.33 13.60 -30.45
C ARG A 314 -4.43 13.79 -29.23
N THR A 315 -5.03 13.70 -28.05
CA THR A 315 -4.28 13.27 -26.88
C THR A 315 -3.52 12.01 -27.27
N TRP A 316 -2.26 11.87 -26.88
CA TRP A 316 -1.38 10.76 -27.26
C TRP A 316 -2.07 9.37 -27.18
N TRP A 317 -3.05 9.23 -26.29
CA TRP A 317 -3.74 7.99 -25.92
C TRP A 317 -5.23 7.92 -26.29
N SER A 318 -5.65 8.42 -27.45
CA SER A 318 -7.04 8.21 -27.92
C SER A 318 -7.10 7.21 -29.08
N PRO A 319 -7.24 5.90 -28.83
CA PRO A 319 -7.59 4.93 -29.87
C PRO A 319 -8.89 5.35 -30.56
N ALA A 320 -8.86 5.39 -31.89
CA ALA A 320 -10.09 5.52 -32.65
C ALA A 320 -10.92 4.26 -32.41
N LEU A 321 -12.10 4.46 -31.81
CA LEU A 321 -13.16 3.48 -31.53
C LEU A 321 -13.06 2.74 -30.17
N LEU A 322 -14.06 3.05 -29.32
CA LEU A 322 -14.63 2.26 -28.21
C LEU A 322 -13.93 2.16 -26.84
N THR A 323 -12.73 2.70 -26.61
CA THR A 323 -12.12 2.61 -25.25
C THR A 323 -12.68 3.62 -24.25
N ALA A 324 -13.05 4.84 -24.69
CA ALA A 324 -13.64 5.83 -23.78
C ALA A 324 -15.02 5.39 -23.26
N SER A 325 -15.83 4.73 -24.09
CA SER A 325 -17.15 4.21 -23.70
C SER A 325 -17.03 2.96 -22.83
N ILE A 326 -16.11 2.04 -23.13
CA ILE A 326 -15.89 0.84 -22.29
C ILE A 326 -15.21 1.19 -20.97
N SER A 327 -14.28 2.14 -20.93
CA SER A 327 -13.61 2.54 -19.69
C SER A 327 -14.55 3.37 -18.80
N SER A 328 -15.29 4.33 -19.36
CA SER A 328 -16.34 5.04 -18.61
C SER A 328 -17.48 4.13 -18.16
N ALA A 329 -17.93 3.20 -19.01
CA ALA A 329 -18.91 2.18 -18.63
C ALA A 329 -18.33 1.20 -17.61
N LYS A 330 -17.04 0.82 -17.68
CA LYS A 330 -16.37 -0.01 -16.67
C LYS A 330 -16.22 0.75 -15.36
N TYR A 331 -15.89 2.03 -15.35
CA TYR A 331 -15.85 2.84 -14.12
C TYR A 331 -17.26 3.04 -13.57
N PHE A 332 -18.25 3.31 -14.41
CA PHE A 332 -19.66 3.45 -14.04
C PHE A 332 -20.23 2.13 -13.52
N VAL A 333 -20.02 1.01 -14.21
CA VAL A 333 -20.43 -0.34 -13.83
C VAL A 333 -19.61 -0.85 -12.64
N LYS A 334 -18.30 -0.58 -12.52
CA LYS A 334 -17.50 -0.88 -11.31
C LYS A 334 -17.90 0.02 -10.14
N HIS A 335 -18.40 1.23 -10.39
CA HIS A 335 -18.98 2.11 -9.38
C HIS A 335 -20.37 1.66 -8.95
N LEU A 336 -21.20 1.14 -9.88
CA LEU A 336 -22.53 0.57 -9.62
C LEU A 336 -22.48 -0.84 -9.04
N LEU A 337 -21.51 -1.66 -9.44
CA LEU A 337 -21.25 -3.03 -8.96
C LEU A 337 -20.34 -3.05 -7.73
N ARG A 338 -19.73 -1.92 -7.36
CA ARG A 338 -19.18 -1.77 -6.00
C ARG A 338 -20.36 -1.87 -5.05
N GLN A 339 -20.54 -3.05 -4.43
CA GLN A 339 -21.36 -3.21 -3.22
C GLN A 339 -20.77 -2.48 -2.00
N ASN A 340 -19.90 -1.48 -2.20
CA ASN A 340 -19.67 -0.45 -1.22
C ASN A 340 -20.61 0.70 -1.54
N THR A 341 -21.83 0.62 -1.00
CA THR A 341 -22.64 1.83 -0.83
C THR A 341 -21.82 2.87 -0.07
N ILE A 342 -22.06 4.16 -0.28
CA ILE A 342 -21.45 5.23 0.53
C ILE A 342 -21.62 4.90 2.03
N THR A 343 -22.72 4.25 2.40
CA THR A 343 -23.01 3.71 3.74
C THR A 343 -22.04 2.61 4.21
N GLN A 344 -21.59 1.73 3.32
CA GLN A 344 -20.63 0.66 3.62
C GLN A 344 -19.18 1.18 3.66
N ALA A 345 -18.83 2.12 2.78
CA ALA A 345 -17.57 2.87 2.87
C ALA A 345 -17.51 3.68 4.17
N ARG A 346 -18.61 4.34 4.56
CA ARG A 346 -18.78 4.98 5.88
C ARG A 346 -18.62 3.98 7.02
N ARG A 347 -19.21 2.78 6.94
CA ARG A 347 -19.02 1.73 7.96
C ARG A 347 -17.56 1.28 8.04
N ASN A 348 -16.87 1.11 6.92
CA ASN A 348 -15.46 0.70 6.92
C ASN A 348 -14.54 1.81 7.46
N ILE A 349 -14.73 3.06 7.03
CA ILE A 349 -13.97 4.22 7.55
C ILE A 349 -14.29 4.45 9.03
N SER A 350 -15.56 4.36 9.43
CA SER A 350 -15.95 4.47 10.85
C SER A 350 -15.43 3.30 11.69
N ARG A 351 -15.24 2.11 11.12
CA ARG A 351 -14.66 0.97 11.86
C ARG A 351 -13.16 1.15 12.06
N VAL A 352 -12.44 1.69 11.08
CA VAL A 352 -11.01 2.00 11.19
C VAL A 352 -10.80 3.17 12.18
N VAL A 353 -11.62 4.22 12.10
CA VAL A 353 -11.48 5.41 12.97
C VAL A 353 -12.06 5.18 14.38
N CYS A 354 -13.16 4.42 14.54
CA CYS A 354 -13.68 4.07 15.87
C CYS A 354 -12.89 2.94 16.54
N ALA A 355 -12.14 2.11 15.82
CA ALA A 355 -11.20 1.18 16.44
C ALA A 355 -10.02 1.92 17.11
N ALA A 356 -9.70 3.13 16.62
CA ALA A 356 -8.72 4.05 17.22
C ALA A 356 -9.31 4.97 18.32
N MET A 357 -10.57 4.77 18.75
CA MET A 357 -11.17 5.52 19.86
C MET A 357 -11.73 4.58 20.93
N PRO A 358 -11.31 4.67 22.20
CA PRO A 358 -11.83 3.81 23.25
C PRO A 358 -13.32 4.07 23.48
N SER A 359 -14.13 3.01 23.45
CA SER A 359 -15.58 3.11 23.65
C SER A 359 -15.91 3.48 25.10
N ARG A 360 -16.46 4.69 25.33
CA ARG A 360 -17.10 5.02 26.61
C ARG A 360 -18.48 4.37 26.70
N ARG A 361 -18.62 3.34 27.55
CA ARG A 361 -19.93 3.01 28.12
C ARG A 361 -20.39 4.17 29.01
N ARG A 362 -21.65 4.56 28.87
CA ARG A 362 -22.33 5.53 29.74
C ARG A 362 -22.29 5.03 31.19
N THR A 363 -21.50 5.69 32.04
CA THR A 363 -21.74 5.73 33.49
C THR A 363 -21.79 7.19 33.92
N LYS A 364 -22.88 7.54 34.62
CA LYS A 364 -23.02 8.80 35.34
C LYS A 364 -22.13 8.74 36.58
N SER A 365 -20.99 9.43 36.58
CA SER A 365 -20.40 10.05 37.78
C SER A 365 -19.11 10.77 37.41
N ARG A 366 -18.90 11.93 38.04
CA ARG A 366 -17.69 12.75 37.97
C ARG A 366 -16.50 11.95 38.49
N GLU A 367 -15.49 11.74 37.66
CA GLU A 367 -14.06 11.74 38.00
C GLU A 367 -13.25 11.53 36.70
N LEU A 368 -12.15 12.28 36.54
CA LEU A 368 -11.26 12.19 35.38
C LEU A 368 -10.49 10.86 35.38
N PRO A 369 -10.38 10.14 34.24
CA PRO A 369 -9.33 9.14 34.09
C PRO A 369 -8.08 9.72 33.43
N ARG A 370 -6.93 9.24 33.90
CA ARG A 370 -5.54 9.50 33.45
C ARG A 370 -5.31 9.01 32.00
N PRO A 371 -4.28 9.50 31.29
CA PRO A 371 -4.10 9.23 29.86
C PRO A 371 -3.74 7.77 29.59
N ILE A 372 -4.33 7.20 28.54
CA ILE A 372 -4.07 5.86 28.02
C ILE A 372 -2.73 5.90 27.28
N VAL A 373 -1.80 5.06 27.72
CA VAL A 373 -0.51 4.78 27.09
C VAL A 373 -0.75 3.78 25.94
N GLU A 374 0.07 3.86 24.87
CA GLU A 374 0.07 2.94 23.73
C GLU A 374 -0.20 1.48 24.15
N GLU A 375 -1.30 0.88 23.70
CA GLU A 375 -1.66 -0.50 24.05
C GLU A 375 -1.34 -1.45 22.88
N LEU A 376 -0.32 -2.30 23.05
CA LEU A 376 -0.15 -3.49 22.21
C LEU A 376 -1.33 -4.46 22.48
N VAL A 377 -2.00 -4.92 21.43
CA VAL A 377 -3.13 -5.85 21.53
C VAL A 377 -2.71 -7.23 21.02
N GLY A 378 -2.84 -8.25 21.85
CA GLY A 378 -2.63 -9.66 21.49
C GLY A 378 -3.92 -10.34 21.03
N LEU A 379 -3.87 -11.05 19.90
CA LEU A 379 -4.95 -11.91 19.40
C LEU A 379 -4.48 -13.36 19.35
N CYS A 380 -5.13 -14.23 20.11
CA CYS A 380 -4.86 -15.66 20.11
C CYS A 380 -5.87 -16.42 19.26
N ILE A 381 -5.40 -17.32 18.40
CA ILE A 381 -6.23 -18.20 17.57
C ILE A 381 -5.87 -19.66 17.87
N ASN A 382 -6.88 -20.47 18.20
CA ASN A 382 -6.75 -21.92 18.34
C ASN A 382 -7.23 -22.58 17.05
N HIS A 383 -6.37 -23.35 16.40
CA HIS A 383 -6.75 -24.14 15.22
C HIS A 383 -6.12 -25.54 15.30
N GLY A 384 -6.96 -26.57 15.53
CA GLY A 384 -6.48 -27.93 15.81
C GLY A 384 -5.90 -28.07 17.23
N SER A 385 -4.79 -28.81 17.38
CA SER A 385 -4.06 -28.98 18.65
C SER A 385 -3.00 -27.91 18.93
N GLY A 386 -2.97 -26.81 18.16
CA GLY A 386 -1.98 -25.73 18.29
C GLY A 386 -2.57 -24.39 18.70
N HIS A 387 -1.80 -23.63 19.50
CA HIS A 387 -2.08 -22.28 19.97
C HIS A 387 -1.18 -21.27 19.23
N PHE A 388 -1.77 -20.25 18.59
CA PHE A 388 -1.05 -19.21 17.84
C PHE A 388 -1.41 -17.81 18.32
N CYS A 389 -0.46 -16.87 18.33
CA CYS A 389 -0.71 -15.47 18.72
C CYS A 389 -0.29 -14.47 17.63
N PHE A 390 -1.09 -13.41 17.46
CA PHE A 390 -0.81 -12.22 16.65
C PHE A 390 -0.62 -11.01 17.58
N LEU A 391 0.46 -10.27 17.38
CA LEU A 391 0.73 -9.01 18.09
C LEU A 391 0.42 -7.84 17.18
N PHE A 392 -0.42 -6.91 17.63
CA PHE A 392 -0.73 -5.68 16.90
C PHE A 392 -0.28 -4.45 17.67
N SER A 393 0.26 -3.46 16.95
CA SER A 393 0.31 -2.08 17.45
C SER A 393 -1.01 -1.40 17.09
N THR A 394 -1.73 -0.84 18.05
CA THR A 394 -2.93 -0.03 17.76
C THR A 394 -2.50 1.33 17.22
N LEU A 395 -2.97 1.65 16.02
CA LEU A 395 -2.96 2.99 15.42
C LEU A 395 -3.75 4.02 16.24
#